data_AF-A0A9P5Y9P2-F1
#
_entry.id   AF-A0A9P5Y9P2-F1
#
_cell.length_a   1.000
_cell.length_b   1.000
_cell.length_c   1.000
_cell.angle_alpha   90.00
_cell.angle_beta   90.00
_cell.angle_gamma   90.00
#
_symmetry.space_group_name_H-M   'P 1'
#
loop_
_entity.id
_entity.type
_entity.pdbx_description
1 polymer ?
#
loop_
_entity_poly.entity_id
_entity_poly.type
_entity_poly.pdbx_seq_one_letter_code
_entity_poly.pdbx_strand_id
1 'polypeptide(L)'
;MEVLQSRTDSFKAKRVQNPAKPSSTVSVKWPHPRRFIASPAVLAEAGFYFNPSYEDRDSVTCFYCEKQLSHWEVEDDPFDIHWEKCKTTCCWAIVRCGLRGDMDGRGFISSDKSRLPTSKNMEQARFGTFQVGNGWIHDQVEDHGANSRKMARAGFVWTPQYVNDDLATCLYCEVSLGGWDAEDDPM
;
A
#
# COMPACT_ATOMS: atom_id res chain seq x y z
N MET A 1 -8.98 -5.01 -1.25
CA MET A 1 -7.68 -5.04 -1.99
C MET A 1 -6.49 -4.80 -1.04
N GLU A 2 -6.64 -5.25 0.21
CA GLU A 2 -5.81 -4.88 1.36
C GLU A 2 -4.49 -5.65 1.36
N VAL A 3 -4.51 -6.87 0.81
CA VAL A 3 -3.34 -7.77 0.74
C VAL A 3 -2.62 -7.64 -0.60
N LEU A 4 -1.29 -7.78 -0.58
CA LEU A 4 -0.43 -7.60 -1.76
C LEU A 4 -0.83 -8.55 -2.90
N GLN A 5 -1.05 -9.83 -2.59
CA GLN A 5 -1.40 -10.83 -3.60
C GLN A 5 -2.67 -10.44 -4.38
N SER A 6 -3.70 -9.93 -3.69
CA SER A 6 -4.94 -9.45 -4.33
C SER A 6 -4.68 -8.25 -5.25
N ARG A 7 -3.81 -7.31 -4.85
CA ARG A 7 -3.41 -6.18 -5.71
C ARG A 7 -2.66 -6.67 -6.94
N THR A 8 -1.71 -7.59 -6.79
CA THR A 8 -0.98 -8.18 -7.92
C THR A 8 -1.92 -8.94 -8.87
N ASP A 9 -2.82 -9.75 -8.32
CA ASP A 9 -3.79 -10.54 -9.09
C ASP A 9 -4.79 -9.69 -9.86
N SER A 10 -5.04 -8.45 -9.41
CA SER A 10 -5.94 -7.52 -10.08
C SER A 10 -5.52 -7.21 -11.52
N PHE A 11 -4.23 -7.31 -11.85
CA PHE A 11 -3.68 -7.04 -13.18
C PHE A 11 -3.93 -8.15 -14.20
N LYS A 12 -4.59 -9.25 -13.79
CA LYS A 12 -5.20 -10.21 -14.73
C LYS A 12 -6.25 -9.50 -15.59
N ALA A 13 -6.55 -10.09 -16.75
CA ALA A 13 -7.52 -9.51 -17.69
C ALA A 13 -8.89 -9.31 -17.03
N LYS A 14 -9.44 -8.10 -17.11
CA LYS A 14 -10.76 -7.74 -16.56
C LYS A 14 -11.77 -7.54 -17.68
N ARG A 15 -13.03 -7.90 -17.43
CA ARG A 15 -14.14 -7.55 -18.33
C ARG A 15 -14.76 -6.24 -17.86
N VAL A 16 -14.82 -5.25 -18.74
CA VAL A 16 -15.44 -3.94 -18.47
C VAL A 16 -16.64 -3.76 -19.39
N GLN A 17 -17.72 -3.16 -18.89
CA GLN A 17 -18.93 -2.91 -19.66
C GLN A 17 -18.74 -1.72 -20.60
N ASN A 18 -19.37 -1.79 -21.78
CA ASN A 18 -19.47 -0.63 -22.66
C ASN A 18 -20.64 0.27 -22.18
N PRO A 19 -20.40 1.53 -21.80
CA PRO A 19 -21.46 2.44 -21.36
C PRO A 19 -22.56 2.64 -22.41
N ALA A 20 -22.21 2.61 -23.70
CA ALA A 20 -23.16 2.77 -24.80
C ALA A 20 -23.96 1.49 -25.12
N LYS A 21 -23.49 0.32 -24.66
CA LYS A 21 -24.12 -0.98 -24.88
C LYS A 21 -23.91 -1.87 -23.64
N PRO A 22 -24.73 -1.71 -22.57
CA PRO A 22 -24.52 -2.38 -21.28
C PRO A 22 -24.52 -3.92 -21.34
N SER A 23 -25.16 -4.50 -22.36
CA SER A 23 -25.15 -5.95 -22.63
C SER A 23 -23.81 -6.47 -23.19
N SER A 24 -22.88 -5.58 -23.56
CA SER A 24 -21.58 -5.92 -24.12
C SER A 24 -20.45 -5.59 -23.16
N THR A 25 -19.43 -6.47 -23.12
CA THR A 25 -18.21 -6.29 -22.34
C THR A 25 -16.98 -6.44 -23.23
N VAL A 26 -15.91 -5.75 -22.86
CA VAL A 26 -14.59 -5.91 -23.49
C VAL A 26 -13.59 -6.40 -22.46
N SER A 27 -12.66 -7.26 -22.88
CA SER A 27 -11.56 -7.70 -22.03
C SER A 27 -10.42 -6.70 -22.11
N VAL A 28 -10.05 -6.12 -20.97
CA VAL A 28 -8.94 -5.18 -20.83
C VAL A 28 -7.83 -5.85 -20.04
N LYS A 29 -6.60 -5.71 -20.52
CA LYS A 29 -5.37 -6.14 -19.85
C LYS A 29 -4.53 -4.89 -19.57
N TRP A 30 -3.63 -4.97 -18.61
CA TRP A 30 -2.62 -3.93 -18.42
C TRP A 30 -1.90 -3.66 -19.75
N PRO A 31 -1.98 -2.43 -20.30
CA PRO A 31 -1.56 -2.18 -21.67
C PRO A 31 -0.05 -1.92 -21.80
N HIS A 32 0.63 -1.63 -20.69
CA HIS A 32 1.99 -1.11 -20.74
C HIS A 32 3.07 -2.21 -20.73
N PRO A 33 4.06 -2.13 -21.64
CA PRO A 33 5.16 -3.08 -21.72
C PRO A 33 6.20 -2.89 -20.61
N ARG A 34 7.12 -3.86 -20.48
CA ARG A 34 8.16 -3.91 -19.42
C ARG A 34 9.09 -2.69 -19.31
N ARG A 35 9.16 -1.83 -20.33
CA ARG A 35 9.99 -0.60 -20.29
C ARG A 35 9.40 0.48 -19.38
N PHE A 36 8.11 0.41 -19.06
CA PHE A 36 7.48 1.33 -18.12
C PHE A 36 7.90 0.98 -16.71
N ILE A 37 8.23 1.99 -15.91
CA ILE A 37 8.48 1.81 -14.47
C ILE A 37 7.21 1.30 -13.78
N ALA A 38 6.04 1.82 -14.18
CA ALA A 38 4.71 1.39 -13.76
C ALA A 38 4.33 -0.02 -14.25
N SER A 39 5.07 -1.03 -13.80
CA SER A 39 4.72 -2.43 -13.97
C SER A 39 3.68 -2.87 -12.92
N PRO A 40 2.89 -3.93 -13.18
CA PRO A 40 1.93 -4.48 -12.23
C PRO A 40 2.49 -4.71 -10.82
N ALA A 41 3.72 -5.21 -10.71
CA ALA A 41 4.35 -5.49 -9.42
C ALA A 41 4.71 -4.19 -8.68
N VAL A 42 5.28 -3.21 -9.38
CA VAL A 42 5.65 -1.90 -8.81
C VAL A 42 4.40 -1.13 -8.38
N LEU A 43 3.34 -1.17 -9.18
CA LEU A 43 2.05 -0.56 -8.85
C LEU A 43 1.42 -1.22 -7.61
N ALA A 44 1.39 -2.55 -7.55
CA ALA A 44 0.86 -3.30 -6.41
C ALA A 44 1.59 -2.97 -5.10
N GLU A 45 2.91 -2.85 -5.15
CA GLU A 45 3.75 -2.49 -4.00
C GLU A 45 3.55 -1.02 -3.58
N ALA A 46 3.39 -0.10 -4.54
CA ALA A 46 3.04 1.30 -4.28
C ALA A 46 1.61 1.48 -3.71
N GLY A 47 0.83 0.40 -3.63
CA GLY A 47 -0.52 0.37 -3.05
C GLY A 47 -1.64 0.39 -4.07
N PHE A 48 -1.37 0.18 -5.36
CA PHE A 48 -2.38 0.25 -6.41
C PHE A 48 -2.88 -1.12 -6.85
N TYR A 49 -4.15 -1.19 -7.20
CA TYR A 49 -4.72 -2.31 -7.93
C TYR A 49 -5.30 -1.85 -9.27
N PHE A 50 -5.26 -2.72 -10.27
CA PHE A 50 -5.81 -2.46 -11.59
C PHE A 50 -7.32 -2.30 -11.52
N ASN A 51 -7.84 -1.16 -11.95
CA ASN A 51 -9.26 -0.83 -11.94
C ASN A 51 -9.66 -0.16 -13.26
N PRO A 52 -9.54 -0.86 -14.40
CA PRO A 52 -9.80 -0.28 -15.70
C PRO A 52 -11.29 -0.01 -15.89
N SER A 53 -11.58 0.99 -16.71
CA SER A 53 -12.89 1.22 -17.29
C SER A 53 -12.84 1.00 -18.81
N TYR A 54 -13.98 1.19 -19.48
CA TYR A 54 -14.02 1.17 -20.94
C TYR A 54 -13.18 2.31 -21.55
N GLU A 55 -13.19 3.48 -20.89
CA GLU A 55 -12.54 4.72 -21.32
C GLU A 55 -11.09 4.79 -20.83
N ASP A 56 -10.83 4.33 -19.61
CA ASP A 56 -9.51 4.39 -18.95
C ASP A 56 -8.96 2.98 -18.73
N ARG A 57 -8.24 2.49 -19.73
CA ARG A 57 -7.78 1.09 -19.78
C ARG A 57 -6.54 0.80 -18.95
N ASP A 58 -5.84 1.81 -18.48
CA ASP A 58 -4.68 1.71 -17.59
C ASP A 58 -4.95 2.33 -16.21
N SER A 59 -6.22 2.51 -15.84
CA SER A 59 -6.59 3.04 -14.54
C SER A 59 -6.25 2.07 -13.41
N VAL A 60 -5.68 2.61 -12.34
CA VAL A 60 -5.41 1.93 -11.09
C VAL A 60 -5.97 2.72 -9.92
N THR A 61 -6.28 2.05 -8.82
CA THR A 61 -6.82 2.67 -7.59
C THR A 61 -6.00 2.26 -6.39
N CYS A 62 -5.70 3.21 -5.50
CA CYS A 62 -5.02 2.91 -4.24
C CYS A 62 -5.97 2.18 -3.28
N PHE A 63 -5.50 1.09 -2.64
CA PHE A 63 -6.32 0.29 -1.72
C PHE A 63 -6.72 0.99 -0.41
N TYR A 64 -6.11 2.15 -0.12
CA TYR A 64 -6.33 2.91 1.11
C TYR A 64 -7.05 4.23 0.85
N CYS A 65 -6.44 5.11 0.04
CA CYS A 65 -6.99 6.44 -0.18
C CYS A 65 -7.97 6.52 -1.35
N GLU A 66 -8.21 5.41 -2.04
CA GLU A 66 -9.09 5.31 -3.21
C GLU A 66 -8.74 6.28 -4.36
N LYS A 67 -7.53 6.88 -4.34
CA LYS A 67 -7.05 7.73 -5.42
C LYS A 67 -6.91 6.89 -6.68
N GLN A 68 -7.62 7.30 -7.72
CA GLN A 68 -7.49 6.75 -9.06
C GLN A 68 -6.42 7.51 -9.86
N LEU A 69 -5.60 6.77 -10.60
CA LEU A 69 -4.56 7.27 -11.49
C LEU A 69 -4.58 6.47 -12.79
N SER A 70 -4.44 7.16 -13.92
CA SER A 70 -4.44 6.60 -15.28
C SER A 70 -3.48 7.42 -16.15
N HIS A 71 -3.36 7.05 -17.43
CA HIS A 71 -2.49 7.70 -18.41
C HIS A 71 -1.01 7.65 -18.02
N TRP A 72 -0.55 6.46 -17.61
CA TRP A 72 0.82 6.23 -17.20
C TRP A 72 1.78 6.42 -18.37
N GLU A 73 2.88 7.14 -18.14
CA GLU A 73 3.99 7.34 -19.06
C GLU A 73 5.17 6.41 -18.74
N VAL A 74 6.16 6.33 -19.63
CA VAL A 74 7.27 5.35 -19.51
C VAL A 74 8.09 5.58 -18.25
N GLU A 75 8.31 6.86 -17.91
CA GLU A 75 9.15 7.34 -16.82
C GLU A 75 8.37 7.54 -15.50
N ASP A 76 7.06 7.32 -15.49
CA ASP A 76 6.24 7.50 -14.29
C ASP A 76 6.56 6.45 -13.23
N ASP A 77 7.10 6.89 -12.10
CA ASP A 77 7.31 6.05 -10.92
C ASP A 77 6.05 6.07 -10.02
N PRO A 78 5.38 4.92 -9.82
CA PRO A 78 4.17 4.86 -8.99
C PRO A 78 4.35 5.34 -7.55
N PHE A 79 5.52 5.14 -6.94
CA PHE A 79 5.75 5.59 -5.58
C PHE A 79 5.85 7.11 -5.52
N ASP A 80 6.61 7.72 -6.44
CA ASP A 80 6.81 9.17 -6.46
C ASP A 80 5.49 9.89 -6.73
N ILE A 81 4.70 9.39 -7.68
CA ILE A 81 3.38 9.95 -8.00
C ILE A 81 2.40 9.80 -6.83
N HIS A 82 2.36 8.64 -6.17
CA HIS A 82 1.47 8.41 -5.03
C HIS A 82 1.85 9.29 -3.84
N TRP A 83 3.16 9.42 -3.57
CA TRP A 83 3.66 10.34 -2.56
C TRP A 83 3.25 11.77 -2.87
N GLU A 84 3.56 12.29 -4.05
CA GLU A 84 3.30 13.71 -4.36
C GLU A 84 1.81 14.03 -4.34
N LYS A 85 0.96 13.14 -4.85
CA LYS A 85 -0.49 13.36 -4.92
C LYS A 85 -1.24 13.06 -3.61
N CYS A 86 -0.66 12.29 -2.68
CA CYS A 86 -1.39 11.77 -1.51
C CYS A 86 -0.63 11.81 -0.17
N LYS A 87 0.52 12.50 -0.07
CA LYS A 87 1.32 12.63 1.16
C LYS A 87 0.59 13.19 2.38
N THR A 88 -0.57 13.82 2.21
CA THR A 88 -1.37 14.38 3.31
C THR A 88 -2.60 13.54 3.68
N THR A 89 -2.96 12.54 2.87
CA THR A 89 -4.24 11.82 3.00
C THR A 89 -4.10 10.30 3.00
N CYS A 90 -3.00 9.76 2.48
CA CYS A 90 -2.80 8.32 2.38
C CYS A 90 -1.70 7.83 3.31
N CYS A 91 -2.05 7.02 4.31
CA CYS A 91 -1.07 6.49 5.26
C CYS A 91 -0.03 5.61 4.56
N TRP A 92 -0.44 4.83 3.54
CA TRP A 92 0.47 4.01 2.74
C TRP A 92 1.45 4.86 1.93
N ALA A 93 0.99 5.96 1.32
CA ALA A 93 1.88 6.91 0.66
C ALA A 93 2.90 7.48 1.65
N ILE A 94 2.47 7.81 2.86
CA ILE A 94 3.34 8.37 3.91
C ILE A 94 4.40 7.37 4.37
N VAL A 95 4.03 6.13 4.70
CA VAL A 95 4.97 5.15 5.29
C VAL A 95 5.82 4.44 4.25
N ARG A 96 5.28 4.18 3.05
CA ARG A 96 5.95 3.34 2.03
C ARG A 96 6.52 4.14 0.87
N CYS A 97 5.75 5.08 0.33
CA CYS A 97 6.19 5.85 -0.85
C CYS A 97 7.17 6.95 -0.47
N GLY A 98 6.83 7.76 0.55
CA GLY A 98 7.73 8.82 1.05
C GLY A 98 9.05 8.29 1.60
N LEU A 99 9.08 7.03 2.07
CA LEU A 99 10.30 6.39 2.58
C LEU A 99 11.45 6.37 1.56
N ARG A 100 11.15 6.30 0.25
CA ARG A 100 12.19 6.33 -0.80
C ARG A 100 13.01 7.61 -0.78
N GLY A 101 12.42 8.73 -0.37
CA GLY A 101 13.13 10.01 -0.20
C GLY A 101 13.80 10.15 1.17
N ASP A 102 13.43 9.32 2.15
CA ASP A 102 13.95 9.38 3.51
C ASP A 102 15.14 8.45 3.75
N MET A 103 15.48 7.58 2.79
CA MET A 103 16.52 6.55 2.91
C MET A 103 17.58 6.69 1.81
N ASP A 104 18.84 6.41 2.15
CA ASP A 104 19.94 6.17 1.19
C ASP A 104 20.62 4.82 1.47
N GLY A 105 21.68 4.49 0.73
CA GLY A 105 22.44 3.25 0.92
C GLY A 105 23.14 3.09 2.28
N ARG A 106 23.07 4.09 3.16
CA ARG A 106 23.61 4.06 4.54
C ARG A 106 22.51 4.14 5.60
N GLY A 107 21.23 4.26 5.21
CA GLY A 107 20.09 4.30 6.12
C GLY A 107 19.28 5.57 6.01
N PHE A 108 18.66 5.97 7.12
CA PHE A 108 17.74 7.11 7.17
C PHE A 108 18.47 8.46 7.08
N ILE A 109 18.03 9.33 6.17
CA ILE A 109 18.68 10.62 5.86
C ILE A 109 17.79 11.85 6.06
N SER A 110 16.48 11.67 6.25
CA SER A 110 15.54 12.80 6.30
C SER A 110 15.82 13.71 7.49
N SER A 111 15.95 15.02 7.25
CA SER A 111 16.09 16.03 8.31
C SER A 111 14.76 16.63 8.75
N ASP A 112 13.66 16.29 8.06
CA ASP A 112 12.32 16.71 8.46
C ASP A 112 11.89 15.97 9.73
N LYS A 113 11.68 16.74 10.81
CA LYS A 113 11.24 16.23 12.11
C LYS A 113 9.90 15.48 12.02
N SER A 114 9.06 15.81 11.04
CA SER A 114 7.79 15.12 10.80
C SER A 114 7.97 13.72 10.20
N ARG A 115 9.11 13.46 9.55
CA ARG A 115 9.46 12.19 8.88
C ARG A 115 10.32 11.26 9.73
N LEU A 116 10.85 11.74 10.86
CA LEU A 116 11.63 10.89 11.77
C LEU A 116 10.81 9.63 12.15
N PRO A 117 11.43 8.42 12.18
CA PRO A 117 10.69 7.19 12.48
C PRO A 117 9.97 7.23 13.84
N THR A 118 10.55 7.95 14.80
CA THR A 118 10.04 8.18 16.16
C THR A 118 9.06 9.34 16.27
N SER A 119 8.77 10.06 15.18
CA SER A 119 7.82 11.16 15.20
C SER A 119 6.38 10.66 15.39
N LYS A 120 5.54 11.47 16.04
CA LYS A 120 4.12 11.17 16.16
C LYS A 120 3.38 11.11 14.83
N ASN A 121 3.85 11.87 13.84
CA ASN A 121 3.28 11.85 12.50
C ASN A 121 3.53 10.48 11.83
N MET A 122 4.75 9.94 11.93
CA MET A 122 5.06 8.62 11.39
C MET A 122 4.40 7.49 12.18
N GLU A 123 4.34 7.58 13.52
CA GLU A 123 3.57 6.64 14.35
C GLU A 123 2.09 6.59 13.94
N GLN A 124 1.46 7.75 13.74
CA GLN A 124 0.07 7.84 13.29
C GLN A 124 -0.12 7.26 11.88
N ALA A 125 0.82 7.51 10.97
CA ALA A 125 0.78 6.96 9.63
C ALA A 125 0.91 5.42 9.63
N ARG A 126 1.80 4.88 10.47
CA ARG A 126 1.91 3.43 10.66
C ARG A 126 0.62 2.85 11.23
N PHE A 127 0.06 3.48 12.26
CA PHE A 127 -1.24 3.08 12.84
C PHE A 127 -2.34 3.03 11.78
N GLY A 128 -2.40 4.01 10.87
CA GLY A 128 -3.36 4.02 9.77
C GLY A 128 -3.30 2.77 8.87
N THR A 129 -2.12 2.15 8.72
CA THR A 129 -1.99 0.90 7.94
C THR A 129 -2.74 -0.27 8.57
N PHE A 130 -2.98 -0.27 9.89
CA PHE A 130 -3.73 -1.30 10.61
C PHE A 130 -5.24 -1.08 10.58
N GLN A 131 -5.72 0.04 10.05
CA GLN A 131 -7.14 0.43 10.06
C GLN A 131 -7.85 0.16 8.73
N VAL A 132 -7.18 -0.53 7.80
CA VAL A 132 -7.70 -0.78 6.45
C VAL A 132 -8.67 -1.96 6.47
N GLY A 133 -9.75 -1.88 5.68
CA GLY A 133 -10.74 -2.95 5.57
C GLY A 133 -11.39 -3.24 6.92
N ASN A 134 -11.28 -4.49 7.38
CA ASN A 134 -11.80 -4.91 8.70
C ASN A 134 -10.85 -4.60 9.87
N GLY A 135 -9.71 -3.96 9.58
CA GLY A 135 -8.68 -3.64 10.56
C GLY A 135 -7.80 -4.84 10.95
N TRP A 136 -6.89 -4.57 11.88
CA TRP A 136 -5.97 -5.55 12.44
C TRP A 136 -6.68 -6.59 13.29
N ILE A 137 -6.39 -7.88 13.05
CA ILE A 137 -7.12 -8.99 13.68
C ILE A 137 -6.98 -8.98 15.21
N HIS A 138 -5.84 -8.53 15.73
CA HIS A 138 -5.55 -8.55 17.16
C HIS A 138 -6.20 -7.38 17.92
N ASP A 139 -6.76 -6.38 17.22
CA ASP A 139 -7.56 -5.33 17.87
C ASP A 139 -8.94 -5.85 18.32
N GLN A 140 -9.34 -7.04 17.85
CA GLN A 140 -10.60 -7.70 18.24
C GLN A 140 -10.47 -8.50 19.53
N VAL A 141 -9.25 -8.65 20.06
CA VAL A 141 -8.96 -9.38 21.29
C VAL A 141 -8.61 -8.36 22.37
N GLU A 142 -9.35 -8.40 23.48
CA GLU A 142 -9.10 -7.51 24.63
C GLU A 142 -7.69 -7.74 25.17
N ASP A 143 -7.00 -6.64 25.49
CA ASP A 143 -5.64 -6.63 26.05
C ASP A 143 -4.55 -7.37 25.25
N HIS A 144 -4.76 -7.64 23.96
CA HIS A 144 -3.73 -8.26 23.13
C HIS A 144 -2.42 -7.47 23.10
N GLY A 145 -1.31 -8.15 23.38
CA GLY A 145 0.05 -7.62 23.42
C GLY A 145 0.48 -6.95 22.12
N ALA A 146 0.16 -7.58 20.98
CA ALA A 146 0.40 -7.05 19.65
C ALA A 146 -0.75 -6.22 19.03
N ASN A 147 -1.51 -5.43 19.81
CA ASN A 147 -2.52 -4.54 19.23
C ASN A 147 -1.91 -3.46 18.30
N SER A 148 -2.70 -2.91 17.39
CA SER A 148 -2.26 -2.02 16.32
C SER A 148 -1.53 -0.76 16.81
N ARG A 149 -1.88 -0.23 17.99
CA ARG A 149 -1.21 0.93 18.58
C ARG A 149 0.20 0.58 19.02
N LYS A 150 0.38 -0.57 19.68
CA LYS A 150 1.70 -1.05 20.10
C LYS A 150 2.57 -1.39 18.89
N MET A 151 2.00 -2.07 17.89
CA MET A 151 2.68 -2.37 16.61
C MET A 151 3.19 -1.09 15.92
N ALA A 152 2.32 -0.10 15.75
CA ALA A 152 2.67 1.17 15.13
C ALA A 152 3.75 1.94 15.93
N ARG A 153 3.67 1.89 17.26
CA ARG A 153 4.66 2.52 18.15
C ARG A 153 6.04 1.86 18.03
N ALA A 154 6.08 0.54 17.91
CA ALA A 154 7.29 -0.24 17.70
C ALA A 154 7.95 -0.04 16.33
N GLY A 155 7.27 0.60 15.38
CA GLY A 155 7.81 0.87 14.05
C GLY A 155 7.27 -0.04 12.94
N PHE A 156 6.36 -0.96 13.28
CA PHE A 156 5.75 -1.85 12.32
C PHE A 156 4.61 -1.16 11.53
N VAL A 157 4.46 -1.57 10.28
CA VAL A 157 3.26 -1.37 9.45
C VAL A 157 2.62 -2.72 9.18
N TRP A 158 1.30 -2.74 8.96
CA TRP A 158 0.62 -3.94 8.48
C TRP A 158 0.91 -4.14 6.99
N THR A 159 1.48 -5.28 6.62
CA THR A 159 1.96 -5.60 5.26
C THR A 159 1.46 -6.98 4.83
N PRO A 160 0.13 -7.19 4.79
CA PRO A 160 -0.40 -8.52 4.55
C PRO A 160 -0.11 -8.98 3.13
N GLN A 161 0.44 -10.19 3.01
CA GLN A 161 0.74 -10.82 1.73
C GLN A 161 -0.48 -11.57 1.21
N TYR A 162 -1.13 -12.30 2.11
CA TYR A 162 -2.29 -13.15 1.87
C TYR A 162 -3.45 -12.82 2.79
N VAL A 163 -4.63 -13.30 2.44
CA VAL A 163 -5.83 -13.15 3.28
C VAL A 163 -5.61 -13.86 4.61
N ASN A 164 -5.96 -13.18 5.71
CA ASN A 164 -5.84 -13.65 7.10
C ASN A 164 -4.41 -13.81 7.63
N ASP A 165 -3.38 -13.28 6.96
CA ASP A 165 -2.07 -13.16 7.62
C ASP A 165 -2.01 -11.92 8.52
N ASP A 166 -1.18 -12.02 9.55
CA ASP A 166 -0.86 -10.97 10.50
C ASP A 166 0.60 -10.52 10.32
N LEU A 167 1.05 -10.44 9.06
CA LEU A 167 2.40 -10.02 8.75
C LEU A 167 2.55 -8.51 8.96
N ALA A 168 3.50 -8.14 9.81
CA ALA A 168 3.89 -6.77 10.07
C ALA A 168 5.38 -6.57 9.78
N THR A 169 5.71 -5.48 9.10
CA THR A 169 7.09 -5.19 8.67
C THR A 169 7.55 -3.85 9.19
N CYS A 170 8.79 -3.76 9.68
CA CYS A 170 9.48 -2.49 9.87
C CYS A 170 10.14 -2.10 8.54
N LEU A 171 9.62 -1.08 7.86
CA LEU A 171 10.12 -0.70 6.53
C LEU A 171 11.53 -0.10 6.54
N TYR A 172 12.06 0.28 7.70
CA TYR A 172 13.40 0.88 7.83
C TYR A 172 14.51 -0.17 7.90
N CYS A 173 14.28 -1.28 8.60
CA CYS A 173 15.24 -2.38 8.74
C CYS A 173 14.80 -3.67 8.01
N GLU A 174 13.65 -3.63 7.35
CA GLU A 174 13.06 -4.70 6.53
C GLU A 174 12.69 -5.99 7.28
N VAL A 175 12.77 -5.97 8.62
CA VAL A 175 12.34 -7.10 9.46
C VAL A 175 10.82 -7.26 9.35
N SER A 176 10.39 -8.49 9.05
CA SER A 176 8.98 -8.87 8.97
C SER A 176 8.68 -10.00 9.95
N LEU A 177 7.62 -9.84 10.74
CA LEU A 177 7.18 -10.78 11.77
C LEU A 177 5.67 -11.04 11.63
N GLY A 178 5.23 -12.23 12.01
CA GLY A 178 3.82 -12.64 12.05
C GLY A 178 3.65 -13.81 13.01
N GLY A 179 2.41 -14.28 13.19
CA GLY A 179 2.06 -15.25 14.22
C GLY A 179 2.17 -14.66 15.61
N TRP A 180 1.63 -13.45 15.80
CA TRP A 180 1.70 -12.74 17.08
C TRP A 180 0.79 -13.39 18.12
N ASP A 181 1.37 -13.72 19.27
CA ASP A 181 0.67 -14.25 20.43
C ASP A 181 0.17 -13.11 21.34
N ALA A 182 -0.81 -13.41 22.19
CA ALA A 182 -1.44 -12.42 23.07
C ALA A 182 -0.47 -11.77 24.07
N GLU A 183 0.62 -12.46 24.43
CA GLU A 183 1.62 -12.01 25.39
C GLU A 183 2.80 -11.27 24.74
N ASP A 184 2.86 -11.22 23.40
CA ASP A 184 3.98 -10.59 22.70
C ASP A 184 4.03 -9.07 22.93
N ASP A 185 5.22 -8.54 23.15
CA ASP A 185 5.50 -7.11 23.12
C ASP A 185 6.29 -6.76 21.84
N PRO A 186 5.74 -5.94 20.92
CA PRO A 186 6.45 -5.58 19.71
C PRO A 186 7.63 -4.60 19.92
N MET A 187 7.82 -4.06 21.14
CA MET A 187 8.86 -3.06 21.47
C MET A 187 10.25 -3.63 21.81
#